data_AF-A0A935H5L7-F1
#
_entry.id   AF-A0A935H5L7-F1
#
_cell.length_a   1.000
_cell.length_b   1.000
_cell.length_c   1.000
_cell.angle_alpha   90.00
_cell.angle_beta   90.00
_cell.angle_gamma   90.00
#
_symmetry.space_group_name_H-M   'P 1'
#
loop_
_entity.id
_entity.type
_entity.pdbx_description
1 polymer ?
#
loop_
_entity_poly.entity_id
_entity_poly.type
_entity_poly.pdbx_seq_one_letter_code
_entity_poly.pdbx_strand_id
1 'polypeptide(L)'
;MIVLDKSEEAIAEFDIALKHDPQFLAAAGWMIGEKNRICSWDGIVELRRKVAELLDRPGSTQSVNSFILLSNYDDPAKFLDWSRINSRENFANLGIQSPPMRGVGRKHDRIRVGYFSVDFRNHPVAHLTAPLYGLHDRNKFEVWVYSYGPDDGHAVRKRIQDGAEHFEIWRAALFRVWWTGFVVMRLIFCRFVRQYAWR
;
A
#
# COMPACT_ATOMS: atom_id res chain seq x y z
N MET A 1 -6.11 -10.96 15.46
CA MET A 1 -6.75 -9.98 16.37
C MET A 1 -7.24 -8.76 15.61
N ILE A 2 -6.34 -7.97 15.00
CA ILE A 2 -6.68 -6.78 14.19
C ILE A 2 -7.70 -7.09 13.06
N VAL A 3 -7.43 -8.14 12.27
CA VAL A 3 -8.29 -8.55 11.13
C VAL A 3 -9.65 -9.12 11.58
N LEU A 4 -9.82 -9.39 12.88
CA LEU A 4 -11.03 -9.97 13.46
C LEU A 4 -11.85 -8.94 14.25
N ASP A 5 -11.57 -7.64 14.08
CA ASP A 5 -12.26 -6.55 14.77
C ASP A 5 -12.06 -6.53 16.30
N LYS A 6 -11.02 -7.23 16.80
CA LYS A 6 -10.72 -7.39 18.22
C LYS A 6 -9.63 -6.43 18.69
N SER A 7 -9.94 -5.12 18.72
CA SER A 7 -8.94 -4.09 19.04
C SER A 7 -8.48 -4.10 20.49
N GLU A 8 -9.38 -4.29 21.45
CA GLU A 8 -9.00 -4.33 22.88
C GLU A 8 -8.02 -5.48 23.15
N GLU A 9 -8.31 -6.67 22.62
CA GLU A 9 -7.42 -7.83 22.71
C GLU A 9 -6.08 -7.55 22.00
N ALA A 10 -6.09 -6.92 20.81
CA ALA A 10 -4.86 -6.55 20.11
C ALA A 10 -4.01 -5.55 20.89
N ILE A 11 -4.63 -4.54 21.51
CA ILE A 11 -3.95 -3.54 22.34
C ILE A 11 -3.29 -4.23 23.56
N ALA A 12 -3.99 -5.14 24.22
CA ALA A 12 -3.44 -5.89 25.36
C ALA A 12 -2.20 -6.74 24.97
N GLU A 13 -2.23 -7.38 23.80
CA GLU A 13 -1.09 -8.13 23.27
C GLU A 13 0.09 -7.21 22.91
N PHE A 14 -0.17 -6.04 22.31
CA PHE A 14 0.88 -5.06 22.05
C PHE A 14 1.50 -4.52 23.34
N ASP A 15 0.70 -4.31 24.39
CA ASP A 15 1.21 -3.93 25.71
C ASP A 15 2.15 -4.99 26.29
N ILE A 16 1.82 -6.28 26.15
CA ILE A 16 2.71 -7.37 26.56
C ILE A 16 4.02 -7.31 25.74
N ALA A 17 3.93 -7.19 24.42
CA ALA A 17 5.10 -7.10 23.56
C ALA A 17 6.02 -5.92 23.93
N LEU A 18 5.44 -4.75 24.22
CA LEU A 18 6.18 -3.54 24.57
C LEU A 18 6.75 -3.56 26.00
N LYS A 19 6.21 -4.39 26.90
CA LYS A 19 6.82 -4.66 28.21
C LYS A 19 8.09 -5.50 28.08
N HIS A 20 8.11 -6.46 27.14
CA HIS A 20 9.28 -7.30 26.88
C HIS A 20 10.34 -6.60 26.03
N ASP A 21 9.93 -5.91 24.97
CA ASP A 21 10.80 -5.10 24.13
C ASP A 21 10.21 -3.69 23.96
N PRO A 22 10.62 -2.73 24.81
CA PRO A 22 10.18 -1.35 24.69
C PRO A 22 10.59 -0.68 23.38
N GLN A 23 11.51 -1.24 22.60
CA GLN A 23 11.98 -0.66 21.34
C GLN A 23 11.30 -1.26 20.11
N PHE A 24 10.35 -2.18 20.31
CA PHE A 24 9.65 -2.85 19.21
C PHE A 24 8.69 -1.91 18.47
N LEU A 25 9.23 -1.16 17.49
CA LEU A 25 8.52 -0.07 16.84
C LEU A 25 7.27 -0.52 16.08
N ALA A 26 7.30 -1.73 15.49
CA ALA A 26 6.14 -2.26 14.79
C ALA A 26 4.94 -2.44 15.73
N ALA A 27 5.15 -3.01 16.93
CA ALA A 27 4.09 -3.15 17.93
C ALA A 27 3.56 -1.78 18.38
N ALA A 28 4.46 -0.83 18.67
CA ALA A 28 4.06 0.53 19.07
C ALA A 28 3.24 1.24 17.97
N GLY A 29 3.66 1.13 16.70
CA GLY A 29 2.95 1.69 15.57
C GLY A 29 1.56 1.08 15.37
N TRP A 30 1.43 -0.25 15.39
CA TRP A 30 0.14 -0.92 15.27
C TRP A 30 -0.79 -0.64 16.45
N MET A 31 -0.24 -0.54 17.67
CA MET A 31 -0.99 -0.18 18.85
C MET A 31 -1.63 1.22 18.75
N ILE A 32 -0.91 2.20 18.18
CA ILE A 32 -1.48 3.53 17.86
C ILE A 32 -2.69 3.37 16.92
N GLY A 33 -2.55 2.55 15.87
CA GLY A 33 -3.63 2.28 14.91
C GLY A 33 -4.87 1.71 15.58
N GLU A 34 -4.71 0.68 16.42
CA GLU A 34 -5.82 0.05 17.14
C GLU A 34 -6.47 0.98 18.16
N LYS A 35 -5.67 1.74 18.91
CA LYS A 35 -6.17 2.76 19.86
C LYS A 35 -7.00 3.83 19.16
N ASN A 36 -6.52 4.36 18.03
CA ASN A 36 -7.27 5.32 17.24
C ASN A 36 -8.58 4.74 16.71
N ARG A 37 -8.59 3.45 16.32
CA ARG A 37 -9.77 2.78 15.76
C ARG A 37 -10.95 2.73 16.73
N ILE A 38 -10.69 2.61 18.02
CA ILE A 38 -11.71 2.57 19.09
C ILE A 38 -11.75 3.84 19.93
N CYS A 39 -11.09 4.93 19.49
CA CYS A 39 -10.99 6.18 20.24
C CYS A 39 -10.43 6.03 21.67
N SER A 40 -9.53 5.07 21.91
CA SER A 40 -8.82 4.92 23.18
C SER A 40 -7.64 5.90 23.22
N TRP A 41 -7.82 7.04 23.89
CA TRP A 41 -6.81 8.10 23.94
C TRP A 41 -5.83 7.99 25.11
N ASP A 42 -6.06 7.07 26.04
CA ASP A 42 -5.19 6.86 27.19
C ASP A 42 -3.76 6.50 26.76
N GLY A 43 -2.78 7.29 27.22
CA GLY A 43 -1.36 7.10 26.93
C GLY A 43 -0.95 7.30 25.46
N ILE A 44 -1.85 7.78 24.60
CA ILE A 44 -1.58 7.89 23.16
C ILE A 44 -0.51 8.94 22.84
N VAL A 45 -0.45 10.03 23.61
CA VAL A 45 0.51 11.13 23.42
C VAL A 45 1.93 10.63 23.68
N GLU A 46 2.12 9.91 24.79
CA GLU A 46 3.39 9.29 25.17
C GLU A 46 3.81 8.23 24.16
N LEU A 47 2.87 7.41 23.69
CA LEU A 47 3.12 6.38 22.68
C LEU A 47 3.55 7.00 21.34
N ARG A 48 2.88 8.07 20.88
CA ARG A 48 3.26 8.84 19.68
C ARG A 48 4.64 9.46 19.83
N ARG A 49 4.93 10.11 20.96
CA ARG A 49 6.27 10.67 21.23
C ARG A 49 7.35 9.59 21.16
N LYS A 50 7.12 8.43 21.78
CA LYS A 50 8.06 7.30 21.76
C LYS A 50 8.30 6.75 20.35
N VAL A 51 7.25 6.64 19.54
CA VAL A 51 7.36 6.20 18.14
C VAL A 51 8.17 7.22 17.32
N ALA A 52 7.91 8.53 17.47
CA ALA A 52 8.70 9.57 16.81
C ALA A 52 10.18 9.52 17.22
N GLU A 53 10.47 9.37 18.52
CA GLU A 53 11.84 9.24 19.02
C GLU A 53 12.57 8.04 18.42
N LEU A 54 11.91 6.89 18.30
CA LEU A 54 12.48 5.68 17.69
C LEU A 54 12.73 5.84 16.18
N LEU A 55 11.84 6.53 15.47
CA LEU A 55 11.99 6.83 14.05
C LEU A 55 13.12 7.85 13.80
N ASP A 56 13.31 8.80 14.70
CA ASP A 56 14.32 9.86 14.60
C ASP A 56 15.74 9.42 15.02
N ARG A 57 15.90 8.20 15.55
CA ARG A 57 17.24 7.69 15.92
C ARG A 57 18.16 7.66 14.69
N PRO A 58 19.38 8.22 14.79
CA PRO A 58 20.35 8.14 13.71
C PRO A 58 20.62 6.68 13.29
N GLY A 59 20.50 6.40 11.99
CA GLY A 59 20.71 5.06 11.45
C GLY A 59 19.55 4.07 11.68
N SER A 60 18.41 4.51 12.20
CA SER A 60 17.23 3.65 12.33
C SER A 60 16.74 3.17 10.95
N THR A 61 16.61 1.85 10.80
CA THR A 61 15.96 1.19 9.65
C THR A 61 14.57 0.67 10.03
N GLN A 62 14.10 0.95 11.24
CA GLN A 62 12.76 0.59 11.63
C GLN A 62 11.75 1.50 10.91
N SER A 63 10.56 0.98 10.62
CA SER A 63 9.53 1.77 9.96
C SER A 63 8.13 1.43 10.47
N VAL A 64 7.25 2.41 10.33
CA VAL A 64 5.81 2.29 10.63
C VAL A 64 5.04 2.51 9.33
N ASN A 65 3.86 1.89 9.24
CA ASN A 65 2.96 2.10 8.10
C ASN A 65 2.67 3.60 7.92
N SER A 66 2.92 4.12 6.70
CA SER A 66 2.75 5.56 6.40
C SER A 66 1.30 6.04 6.61
N PHE A 67 0.29 5.18 6.47
CA PHE A 67 -1.10 5.53 6.75
C PHE A 67 -1.35 5.76 8.25
N ILE A 68 -0.67 5.02 9.13
CA ILE A 68 -0.71 5.28 10.58
C ILE A 68 -0.01 6.60 10.87
N LEU A 69 1.14 6.86 10.26
CA LEU A 69 1.86 8.13 10.47
C LEU A 69 1.04 9.34 10.04
N LEU A 70 0.37 9.27 8.89
CA LEU A 70 -0.43 10.36 8.32
C LEU A 70 -1.50 10.89 9.29
N SER A 71 -2.15 10.01 10.05
CA SER A 71 -3.24 10.40 10.96
C SER A 71 -2.77 10.76 12.37
N ASN A 72 -1.47 10.73 12.66
CA ASN A 72 -0.93 10.84 14.02
C ASN A 72 0.17 11.89 14.19
N TYR A 73 0.71 12.46 13.11
CA TYR A 73 1.79 13.45 13.14
C TYR A 73 1.55 14.54 12.11
N ASP A 74 1.70 15.80 12.55
CA ASP A 74 1.33 16.97 11.74
C ASP A 74 2.53 17.63 11.04
N ASP A 75 3.77 17.22 11.33
CA ASP A 75 4.96 17.77 10.68
C ASP A 75 5.19 17.10 9.31
N PRO A 76 5.03 17.82 8.18
CA PRO A 76 5.14 17.25 6.85
C PRO A 76 6.57 16.85 6.48
N ALA A 77 7.59 17.52 7.03
CA ALA A 77 8.99 17.17 6.77
C ALA A 77 9.34 15.84 7.44
N LYS A 78 8.91 15.67 8.70
CA LYS A 78 9.05 14.41 9.44
C LYS A 78 8.31 13.27 8.75
N PHE A 79 7.06 13.51 8.35
CA PHE A 79 6.27 12.52 7.61
C PHE A 79 6.99 12.07 6.33
N LEU A 80 7.50 13.01 5.53
CA LEU A 80 8.25 12.70 4.31
C LEU A 80 9.49 11.85 4.59
N ASP A 81 10.26 12.20 5.61
CA ASP A 81 11.49 11.48 5.94
C ASP A 81 11.20 10.05 6.42
N TRP A 82 10.22 9.87 7.31
CA TRP A 82 9.82 8.55 7.80
C TRP A 82 9.20 7.69 6.70
N SER A 83 8.37 8.27 5.82
CA SER A 83 7.81 7.55 4.67
C SER A 83 8.88 7.15 3.66
N ARG A 84 9.93 7.96 3.47
CA ARG A 84 11.09 7.58 2.64
C ARG A 84 11.86 6.41 3.22
N ILE A 85 12.05 6.38 4.55
CA ILE A 85 12.65 5.23 5.23
C ILE A 85 11.77 4.00 5.00
N ASN A 86 10.47 4.07 5.30
CA ASN A 86 9.54 2.98 5.06
C ASN A 86 9.62 2.48 3.61
N SER A 87 9.57 3.36 2.61
CA SER A 87 9.68 2.98 1.20
C SER A 87 11.00 2.26 0.86
N ARG A 88 12.14 2.76 1.36
CA ARG A 88 13.45 2.15 1.12
C ARG A 88 13.55 0.75 1.74
N GLU A 89 13.17 0.61 3.00
CA GLU A 89 13.25 -0.66 3.73
C GLU A 89 12.29 -1.69 3.12
N ASN A 90 11.08 -1.26 2.77
CA ASN A 90 10.09 -2.09 2.09
C ASN A 90 10.60 -2.59 0.73
N PHE A 91 11.26 -1.72 -0.03
CA PHE A 91 11.81 -2.07 -1.34
C PHE A 91 13.00 -3.02 -1.22
N ALA A 92 13.94 -2.72 -0.32
CA ALA A 92 15.12 -3.55 -0.07
C ALA A 92 14.73 -4.99 0.31
N ASN A 93 13.70 -5.15 1.14
CA ASN A 93 13.22 -6.45 1.60
C ASN A 93 12.52 -7.31 0.52
N LEU A 94 12.10 -6.71 -0.60
CA LEU A 94 11.38 -7.45 -1.64
C LEU A 94 12.32 -8.11 -2.67
N GLY A 95 13.60 -7.73 -2.70
CA GLY A 95 14.57 -8.25 -3.66
C GLY A 95 14.18 -8.02 -5.12
N ILE A 96 13.31 -7.05 -5.39
CA ILE A 96 12.85 -6.71 -6.73
C ILE A 96 13.95 -5.87 -7.38
N GLN A 97 14.46 -6.34 -8.51
CA GLN A 97 15.27 -5.49 -9.37
C GLN A 97 14.33 -4.62 -10.19
N SER A 98 14.48 -3.31 -10.08
CA SER A 98 13.78 -2.39 -10.98
C SER A 98 14.15 -2.77 -12.42
N PRO A 99 13.16 -2.87 -13.32
CA PRO A 99 13.47 -3.04 -14.73
C PRO A 99 14.37 -1.87 -15.17
N PRO A 100 15.31 -2.09 -16.09
CA PRO A 100 16.10 -0.98 -16.61
C PRO A 100 15.14 0.07 -17.14
N MET A 101 15.25 1.31 -16.66
CA MET A 101 14.60 2.47 -17.28
C MET A 101 15.22 2.67 -18.64
N ARG A 102 14.82 1.86 -19.62
CA ARG A 102 15.32 2.00 -20.96
C ARG A 102 14.67 3.23 -21.56
N GLY A 103 15.49 4.21 -21.96
CA GLY A 103 15.12 5.26 -22.91
C GLY A 103 14.87 4.70 -24.32
N VAL A 104 14.21 3.54 -24.44
CA VAL A 104 13.72 3.09 -25.74
C VAL A 104 12.62 4.06 -26.11
N GLY A 105 12.78 4.74 -27.23
CA GLY A 105 11.69 5.51 -27.83
C GLY A 105 10.41 4.67 -27.80
N ARG A 106 9.31 5.29 -27.38
CA ARG A 106 8.00 4.62 -27.36
C ARG A 106 7.76 4.02 -28.74
N LYS A 107 7.56 2.70 -28.81
CA LYS A 107 7.14 2.03 -30.06
C LYS A 107 5.63 2.12 -30.31
N HIS A 108 4.92 2.89 -29.49
CA HIS A 108 3.47 2.99 -29.51
C HIS A 108 3.06 4.44 -29.73
N ASP A 109 2.01 4.65 -30.51
CA ASP A 109 1.56 5.99 -30.90
C ASP A 109 0.88 6.75 -29.74
N ARG A 110 0.31 6.03 -28.78
CA ARG A 110 -0.41 6.59 -27.61
C ARG A 110 0.32 6.36 -26.30
N ILE A 111 0.15 7.25 -25.33
CA ILE A 111 0.66 7.10 -23.97
C ILE A 111 -0.09 5.98 -23.24
N ARG A 112 0.59 4.90 -22.86
CA ARG A 112 0.03 3.88 -21.99
C ARG A 112 0.01 4.32 -20.54
N VAL A 113 -1.16 4.29 -19.91
CA VAL A 113 -1.36 4.62 -18.49
C VAL A 113 -1.95 3.41 -17.78
N GLY A 114 -1.23 2.90 -16.78
CA GLY A 114 -1.67 1.77 -15.95
C GLY A 114 -2.12 2.22 -14.57
N TYR A 115 -3.39 1.97 -14.23
CA TYR A 115 -3.94 2.16 -12.90
C TYR A 115 -3.96 0.82 -12.16
N PHE A 116 -3.33 0.72 -11.01
CA PHE A 116 -3.21 -0.52 -10.24
C PHE A 116 -3.84 -0.34 -8.86
N SER A 117 -4.86 -1.15 -8.52
CA SER A 117 -5.54 -1.03 -7.22
C SER A 117 -6.19 -2.32 -6.75
N VAL A 118 -6.20 -2.53 -5.43
CA VAL A 118 -6.98 -3.57 -4.75
C VAL A 118 -8.45 -3.16 -4.61
N ASP A 119 -8.73 -1.88 -4.84
CA ASP A 119 -9.98 -1.24 -4.44
C ASP A 119 -10.92 -0.96 -5.60
N PHE A 120 -10.75 -1.60 -6.75
CA PHE A 120 -11.73 -1.57 -7.85
C PHE A 120 -12.95 -2.46 -7.55
N ARG A 121 -13.60 -2.16 -6.43
CA ARG A 121 -14.74 -2.85 -5.80
C ARG A 121 -15.60 -1.80 -5.09
N ASN A 122 -16.58 -2.16 -4.26
CA ASN A 122 -17.32 -1.22 -3.42
C ASN A 122 -16.40 -0.55 -2.37
N HIS A 123 -15.63 0.45 -2.81
CA HIS A 123 -14.62 1.15 -2.04
C HIS A 123 -14.53 2.61 -2.49
N PRO A 124 -14.22 3.57 -1.60
CA PRO A 124 -14.14 4.99 -1.96
C PRO A 124 -13.30 5.29 -3.19
N VAL A 125 -12.15 4.62 -3.36
CA VAL A 125 -11.30 4.75 -4.55
C VAL A 125 -12.12 4.52 -5.83
N ALA A 126 -12.81 3.37 -5.96
CA ALA A 126 -13.58 3.08 -7.15
C ALA A 126 -14.71 4.08 -7.40
N HIS A 127 -15.42 4.49 -6.34
CA HIS A 127 -16.53 5.44 -6.48
C HIS A 127 -16.05 6.81 -6.98
N LEU A 128 -14.93 7.29 -6.45
CA LEU A 128 -14.35 8.58 -6.84
C LEU A 128 -13.71 8.53 -8.23
N THR A 129 -13.10 7.41 -8.61
CA THR A 129 -12.35 7.32 -9.87
C THR A 129 -13.11 6.68 -11.02
N ALA A 130 -14.28 6.08 -10.81
CA ALA A 130 -14.98 5.36 -11.88
C ALA A 130 -15.15 6.14 -13.20
N PRO A 131 -15.51 7.44 -13.20
CA PRO A 131 -15.61 8.21 -14.45
C PRO A 131 -14.26 8.46 -15.12
N LEU A 132 -13.17 8.57 -14.34
CA LEU A 132 -11.83 8.95 -14.81
C LEU A 132 -11.37 8.08 -15.98
N TYR A 133 -11.61 6.77 -15.89
CA TYR A 133 -11.11 5.81 -16.87
C TYR A 133 -11.69 6.03 -18.27
N GLY A 134 -12.95 6.47 -18.34
CA GLY A 134 -13.64 6.77 -19.59
C GLY A 134 -13.35 8.17 -20.16
N LEU A 135 -12.83 9.08 -19.35
CA LEU A 135 -12.60 10.49 -19.73
C LEU A 135 -11.23 10.76 -20.38
N HIS A 136 -10.37 9.75 -20.51
CA HIS A 136 -9.09 9.90 -21.21
C HIS A 136 -9.32 10.10 -22.72
N ASP A 137 -8.57 11.04 -23.31
CA ASP A 137 -8.52 11.24 -24.76
C ASP A 137 -7.90 9.99 -25.42
N ARG A 138 -8.74 9.18 -26.08
CA ARG A 138 -8.35 7.90 -26.71
C ARG A 138 -7.40 8.07 -27.88
N ASN A 139 -7.24 9.28 -28.42
CA ASN A 139 -6.25 9.55 -29.46
C ASN A 139 -4.85 9.74 -28.87
N LYS A 140 -4.76 10.04 -27.56
CA LYS A 140 -3.49 10.31 -26.86
C LYS A 140 -3.14 9.24 -25.85
N PHE A 141 -4.12 8.56 -25.28
CA PHE A 141 -3.92 7.63 -24.17
C PHE A 141 -4.53 6.25 -24.44
N GLU A 142 -3.81 5.22 -24.03
CA GLU A 142 -4.25 3.83 -23.96
C GLU A 142 -4.34 3.46 -22.48
N VAL A 143 -5.56 3.24 -21.96
CA VAL A 143 -5.83 3.14 -20.53
C VAL A 143 -5.98 1.69 -20.08
N TRP A 144 -5.09 1.28 -19.18
CA TRP A 144 -5.07 -0.02 -18.54
C TRP A 144 -5.47 0.09 -17.07
N VAL A 145 -6.40 -0.74 -16.64
CA VAL A 145 -6.83 -0.85 -15.25
C VAL A 145 -6.54 -2.27 -14.76
N TYR A 146 -5.69 -2.40 -13.77
CA TYR A 146 -5.27 -3.65 -13.16
C TYR A 146 -5.89 -3.79 -11.77
N SER A 147 -6.88 -4.68 -11.65
CA SER A 147 -7.53 -5.02 -10.40
C SER A 147 -6.87 -6.25 -9.78
N TYR A 148 -6.37 -6.15 -8.55
CA TYR A 148 -5.86 -7.31 -7.78
C TYR A 148 -6.66 -7.60 -6.50
N GLY A 149 -7.74 -6.85 -6.26
CA GLY A 149 -8.70 -7.15 -5.20
C GLY A 149 -9.79 -8.13 -5.62
N PRO A 150 -10.62 -8.59 -4.64
CA PRO A 150 -11.75 -9.45 -4.92
C PRO A 150 -12.79 -8.74 -5.80
N ASP A 151 -13.50 -9.52 -6.60
CA ASP A 151 -14.71 -9.07 -7.28
C ASP A 151 -15.89 -9.23 -6.32
N ASP A 152 -16.50 -8.12 -5.92
CA ASP A 152 -17.66 -8.10 -5.03
C ASP A 152 -18.98 -7.93 -5.78
N GLY A 153 -18.95 -7.97 -7.13
CA GLY A 153 -20.13 -7.81 -7.99
C GLY A 153 -20.74 -6.41 -7.96
N HIS A 154 -20.12 -5.42 -7.31
CA HIS A 154 -20.70 -4.10 -7.16
C HIS A 154 -20.71 -3.34 -8.49
N ALA A 155 -21.78 -2.58 -8.77
CA ALA A 155 -21.98 -1.88 -10.04
C ALA A 155 -20.85 -0.88 -10.38
N VAL A 156 -20.18 -0.33 -9.37
CA VAL A 156 -19.04 0.59 -9.56
C VAL A 156 -17.89 -0.08 -10.30
N ARG A 157 -17.64 -1.38 -10.08
CA ARG A 157 -16.60 -2.14 -10.77
C ARG A 157 -16.94 -2.29 -12.24
N LYS A 158 -18.21 -2.60 -12.56
CA LYS A 158 -18.70 -2.65 -13.93
C LYS A 158 -18.51 -1.30 -14.64
N ARG A 159 -18.82 -0.19 -13.95
CA ARG A 159 -18.59 1.16 -14.51
C ARG A 159 -17.12 1.41 -14.85
N ILE A 160 -16.20 0.93 -14.02
CA ILE A 160 -14.75 1.01 -14.29
C ILE A 160 -14.37 0.14 -15.49
N GLN A 161 -14.88 -1.09 -15.57
CA GLN A 161 -14.66 -2.00 -16.70
C GLN A 161 -15.14 -1.39 -18.01
N ASP A 162 -16.36 -0.85 -18.02
CA ASP A 162 -16.97 -0.20 -19.19
C ASP A 162 -16.22 1.08 -19.59
N GLY A 163 -15.58 1.77 -18.63
CA GLY A 163 -14.81 2.98 -18.87
C GLY A 163 -13.35 2.75 -19.23
N ALA A 164 -12.75 1.62 -18.87
CA ALA A 164 -11.37 1.30 -19.21
C ALA A 164 -11.26 0.77 -20.65
N GLU A 165 -10.13 1.00 -21.31
CA GLU A 165 -9.88 0.35 -22.60
C GLU A 165 -9.43 -1.10 -22.39
N HIS A 166 -8.63 -1.33 -21.34
CA HIS A 166 -8.25 -2.65 -20.89
C HIS A 166 -8.51 -2.78 -19.38
N PHE A 167 -9.26 -3.79 -18.99
CA PHE A 167 -9.48 -4.14 -17.59
C PHE A 167 -8.94 -5.54 -17.33
N GLU A 168 -7.85 -5.62 -16.57
CA GLU A 168 -7.13 -6.85 -16.29
C GLU A 168 -7.32 -7.25 -14.83
N ILE A 169 -7.81 -8.48 -14.62
CA ILE A 169 -7.80 -9.08 -13.29
C ILE A 169 -6.39 -9.62 -13.05
N TRP A 170 -5.63 -8.89 -12.25
CA TRP A 170 -4.31 -9.30 -11.83
C TRP A 170 -4.41 -10.40 -10.78
N ARG A 171 -4.55 -11.65 -11.24
CA ARG A 171 -4.46 -12.84 -10.40
C ARG A 171 -2.99 -13.18 -10.21
N ALA A 172 -2.42 -12.71 -9.11
CA ALA A 172 -1.14 -13.24 -8.70
C ALA A 172 -1.36 -14.67 -8.19
N ALA A 173 -1.05 -15.67 -9.01
CA ALA A 173 -0.86 -17.02 -8.53
C ALA A 173 0.19 -16.94 -7.40
N LEU A 174 -0.24 -17.25 -6.17
CA LEU A 174 0.50 -17.14 -4.90
C LEU A 174 0.54 -15.74 -4.24
N PHE A 175 -0.62 -15.18 -3.90
CA PHE A 175 -0.72 -14.30 -2.72
C PHE A 175 -1.64 -14.98 -1.71
N ARG A 176 -1.07 -15.78 -0.80
CA ARG A 176 -1.71 -16.02 0.49
C ARG A 176 -1.64 -14.69 1.23
N VAL A 177 -2.78 -14.05 1.42
CA VAL A 177 -2.93 -12.82 2.19
C VAL A 177 -2.37 -13.07 3.60
N TRP A 178 -1.19 -12.53 3.86
CA TRP A 178 -0.75 -12.22 5.21
C TRP A 178 -0.54 -10.72 5.24
N TRP A 179 -1.49 -10.03 5.87
CA TRP A 179 -1.39 -8.61 6.23
C TRP A 179 -0.54 -8.48 7.50
N THR A 180 0.60 -9.18 7.54
CA THR A 180 1.67 -9.06 8.53
C THR A 180 2.93 -8.81 7.73
N GLY A 181 3.71 -7.79 8.12
CA GLY A 181 4.76 -7.18 7.32
C GLY A 181 5.61 -8.12 6.45
N PHE A 182 5.83 -7.66 5.21
CA PHE A 182 6.85 -8.06 4.24
C PHE A 182 6.96 -9.53 3.81
N VAL A 183 7.46 -9.68 2.57
CA VAL A 183 7.81 -10.94 1.87
C VAL A 183 6.56 -11.57 1.22
N VAL A 184 6.32 -11.48 -0.10
CA VAL A 184 7.10 -12.05 -1.22
C VAL A 184 6.67 -11.34 -2.53
N MET A 185 7.57 -10.63 -3.22
CA MET A 185 7.38 -10.22 -4.62
C MET A 185 8.45 -10.89 -5.50
N ARG A 186 8.62 -12.21 -5.35
CA ARG A 186 9.81 -12.89 -5.88
C ARG A 186 9.71 -13.38 -7.33
N LEU A 187 8.56 -13.42 -8.01
CA LEU A 187 8.50 -14.21 -9.26
C LEU A 187 7.70 -13.71 -10.48
N ILE A 188 6.97 -12.59 -10.43
CA ILE A 188 6.02 -12.28 -11.54
C ILE A 188 6.48 -11.14 -12.46
N PHE A 189 7.29 -10.20 -11.98
CA PHE A 189 7.74 -9.08 -12.82
C PHE A 189 8.57 -9.56 -14.04
N CYS A 190 9.34 -10.65 -13.90
CA CYS A 190 10.13 -11.21 -14.99
C CYS A 190 9.31 -11.95 -16.07
N ARG A 191 8.12 -12.48 -15.76
CA ARG A 191 7.28 -13.16 -16.77
C ARG A 191 6.45 -12.16 -17.58
N PHE A 192 5.94 -11.11 -16.95
CA PHE A 192 5.11 -10.12 -17.64
C PHE A 192 5.90 -9.29 -18.66
N VAL A 193 7.14 -8.90 -18.33
CA VAL A 193 8.04 -8.22 -19.28
C VAL A 193 8.42 -9.11 -20.46
N ARG A 194 8.41 -10.45 -20.32
CA ARG A 194 8.66 -11.36 -21.45
C ARG A 194 7.42 -11.68 -22.28
N GLN A 195 6.24 -11.75 -21.68
CA GLN A 195 5.01 -12.13 -22.39
C GLN A 195 4.37 -10.95 -23.13
N TYR A 196 4.58 -9.72 -22.66
CA TYR A 196 4.09 -8.48 -23.29
C TYR A 196 5.24 -7.59 -23.81
N ALA A 197 6.42 -8.16 -24.02
CA ALA A 197 7.45 -7.50 -24.82
C ALA A 197 6.98 -7.40 -26.27
N TRP A 198 6.39 -6.25 -26.59
CA TRP A 198 6.52 -5.56 -27.88
C TRP A 198 6.55 -6.48 -29.10
N ARG A 199 5.38 -7.03 -29.45
CA ARG A 199 5.02 -7.11 -30.87
C ARG A 199 4.21 -5.87 -31.21
#